data_AF-A0A9D0XK43-F1
#
_entry.id   AF-A0A9D0XK43-F1
#
_cell.length_a   1.000
_cell.length_b   1.000
_cell.length_c   1.000
_cell.angle_alpha   90.00
_cell.angle_beta   90.00
_cell.angle_gamma   90.00
#
_symmetry.space_group_name_H-M   'P 1'
#
loop_
_entity.id
_entity.type
_entity.pdbx_description
1 polymer ?
#
loop_
_entity_poly.entity_id
_entity_poly.type
_entity_poly.pdbx_seq_one_letter_code
_entity_poly.pdbx_strand_id
1 'polypeptide(L)'
;EDSTIGVEAKKLFNDAQSMLRRIIDENWLGAKAVFGIFPANTIDDDDIEIYKDDSRQVVDVVLRNLRQQRKKAPGQANFCLSDFIAPKESKLPDYIGAFAVTAGIGIEKQIKVFEENHDDYNAILLKALADRLAEAFAERLHQRVRIEFWAYAPNEQLDNEALIREKYRGIRPAPGYPACPEHTEKKTLFAMLEVEKRIGIKLTESCAMYPAASVSGWYFAHPESKYFGLGNIKRDQLEDYAKRKGMPIEEAKRWLQSVLVE
;
A
#
# COMPACT_ATOMS: atom_id res chain seq x y z
N GLU A 1 25.92 -15.57 6.95
CA GLU A 1 27.18 -16.33 6.98
C GLU A 1 28.19 -15.82 5.95
N ASP A 2 28.01 -14.59 5.49
CA ASP A 2 28.92 -13.94 4.54
C ASP A 2 30.31 -13.76 5.17
N SER A 3 31.36 -14.10 4.41
CA SER A 3 32.75 -14.07 4.89
C SER A 3 33.33 -12.67 5.04
N THR A 4 32.73 -11.66 4.40
CA THR A 4 33.24 -10.29 4.33
C THR A 4 32.49 -9.36 5.27
N ILE A 5 31.15 -9.44 5.29
CA ILE A 5 30.30 -8.54 6.09
C ILE A 5 29.53 -9.27 7.20
N GLY A 6 29.66 -10.59 7.31
CA GLY A 6 28.84 -11.39 8.22
C GLY A 6 29.03 -11.09 9.70
N VAL A 7 30.22 -10.62 10.11
CA VAL A 7 30.49 -10.22 11.50
C VAL A 7 29.67 -8.97 11.85
N GLU A 8 29.78 -7.92 11.05
CA GLU A 8 29.04 -6.66 11.26
C GLU A 8 27.52 -6.86 11.10
N ALA A 9 27.09 -7.69 10.14
CA ALA A 9 25.68 -8.03 9.97
C ALA A 9 25.09 -8.72 11.21
N LYS A 10 25.84 -9.64 11.83
CA LYS A 10 25.41 -10.29 13.09
C LYS A 10 25.36 -9.30 14.25
N LYS A 11 26.34 -8.40 14.34
CA LYS A 11 26.36 -7.36 15.37
C LYS A 11 25.15 -6.44 15.24
N LEU A 12 24.92 -5.88 14.06
CA LEU A 12 23.75 -5.03 13.79
C LEU A 12 22.44 -5.77 14.08
N PHE A 13 22.34 -7.04 13.68
CA PHE A 13 21.16 -7.85 13.97
C PHE A 13 20.94 -8.03 15.49
N ASN A 14 22.00 -8.30 16.26
CA ASN A 14 21.90 -8.44 17.71
C ASN A 14 21.52 -7.14 18.41
N ASP A 15 22.06 -6.01 17.94
CA ASP A 15 21.68 -4.68 18.43
C ASP A 15 20.21 -4.39 18.12
N ALA A 16 19.76 -4.68 16.90
CA ALA A 16 18.37 -4.55 16.47
C ALA A 16 17.42 -5.42 17.33
N GLN A 17 17.79 -6.69 17.59
CA GLN A 17 17.01 -7.58 18.45
C GLN A 17 16.96 -7.10 19.91
N SER A 18 18.03 -6.47 20.39
CA SER A 18 18.09 -5.92 21.75
C SER A 18 17.24 -4.65 21.87
N MET A 19 17.33 -3.75 20.90
CA MET A 19 16.47 -2.56 20.85
C MET A 19 15.00 -2.92 20.63
N LEU A 20 14.69 -3.92 19.79
CA LEU A 20 13.32 -4.40 19.58
C LEU A 20 12.69 -4.89 20.89
N ARG A 21 13.45 -5.63 21.71
CA ARG A 21 13.00 -6.05 23.05
C ARG A 21 12.68 -4.84 23.92
N ARG A 22 13.56 -3.83 23.95
CA ARG A 22 13.31 -2.59 24.70
C ARG A 22 12.10 -1.81 24.20
N ILE A 23 11.91 -1.70 22.88
CA ILE A 23 10.73 -1.07 22.28
C ILE A 23 9.44 -1.69 22.84
N ILE A 24 9.42 -3.02 22.97
CA ILE A 24 8.27 -3.78 23.48
C ILE A 24 8.14 -3.63 24.99
N ASP A 25 9.20 -3.97 25.75
CA ASP A 25 9.19 -4.01 27.22
C ASP A 25 8.88 -2.63 27.82
N GLU A 26 9.41 -1.57 27.20
CA GLU A 26 9.25 -0.19 27.65
C GLU A 26 8.12 0.55 26.91
N ASN A 27 7.38 -0.12 26.01
CA ASN A 27 6.28 0.43 25.22
C ASN A 27 6.63 1.75 24.50
N TRP A 28 7.76 1.78 23.80
CA TRP A 28 8.21 2.99 23.10
C TRP A 28 7.33 3.36 21.91
N LEU A 29 6.78 2.36 21.22
CA LEU A 29 6.06 2.53 19.97
C LEU A 29 4.65 1.95 20.06
N GLY A 30 3.67 2.69 19.54
CA GLY A 30 2.31 2.21 19.32
C GLY A 30 2.09 1.76 17.88
N ALA A 31 1.37 0.66 17.70
CA ALA A 31 0.91 0.17 16.41
C ALA A 31 -0.62 0.27 16.28
N LYS A 32 -1.11 0.79 15.15
CA LYS A 32 -2.54 0.88 14.83
C LYS A 32 -2.80 0.53 13.38
N ALA A 33 -4.00 0.02 13.11
CA ALA A 33 -4.46 -0.32 11.78
C ALA A 33 -5.94 0.05 11.60
N VAL A 34 -6.29 0.44 10.38
CA VAL A 34 -7.67 0.49 9.90
C VAL A 34 -7.71 -0.18 8.53
N PHE A 35 -8.75 -0.96 8.29
CA PHE A 35 -8.98 -1.60 7.00
C PHE A 35 -10.48 -1.75 6.75
N GLY A 36 -10.83 -2.04 5.51
CA GLY A 36 -12.20 -2.36 5.12
C GLY A 36 -12.21 -3.19 3.83
N ILE A 37 -13.32 -3.89 3.61
CA ILE A 37 -13.63 -4.62 2.38
C ILE A 37 -14.96 -4.07 1.89
N PHE A 38 -15.01 -3.67 0.63
CA PHE A 38 -16.10 -2.90 0.08
C PHE A 38 -16.58 -3.55 -1.21
N PRO A 39 -17.91 -3.59 -1.46
CA PRO A 39 -18.44 -4.00 -2.74
C PRO A 39 -17.92 -3.06 -3.83
N ALA A 40 -17.41 -3.62 -4.92
CA ALA A 40 -16.80 -2.87 -5.99
C ALA A 40 -17.00 -3.53 -7.35
N ASN A 41 -16.96 -2.72 -8.41
CA ASN A 41 -16.97 -3.19 -9.79
C ASN A 41 -16.16 -2.26 -10.69
N THR A 42 -15.55 -2.81 -11.73
CA THR A 42 -14.86 -2.03 -12.75
C THR A 42 -15.88 -1.33 -13.66
N ILE A 43 -15.58 -0.08 -14.04
CA ILE A 43 -16.32 0.74 -14.99
C ILE A 43 -15.36 1.40 -15.97
N ASP A 44 -15.86 1.74 -17.16
CA ASP A 44 -15.12 2.50 -18.19
C ASP A 44 -13.70 1.95 -18.43
N ASP A 45 -13.56 0.61 -18.37
CA ASP A 45 -12.34 -0.20 -18.48
C ASP A 45 -11.28 -0.01 -17.37
N ASP A 46 -11.00 1.22 -16.94
CA ASP A 46 -9.82 1.55 -16.13
C ASP A 46 -10.12 1.85 -14.65
N ASP A 47 -11.38 2.09 -14.28
CA ASP A 47 -11.72 2.57 -12.95
C ASP A 47 -12.56 1.60 -12.16
N ILE A 48 -12.55 1.76 -10.83
CA ILE A 48 -13.27 0.89 -9.92
C ILE A 48 -14.26 1.74 -9.12
N GLU A 49 -15.56 1.51 -9.32
CA GLU A 49 -16.60 2.01 -8.41
C GLU A 49 -16.52 1.22 -7.11
N ILE A 50 -16.55 1.93 -5.98
CA ILE A 50 -16.67 1.37 -4.64
C ILE A 50 -18.00 1.85 -4.06
N TYR A 51 -18.83 0.91 -3.64
CA TYR A 51 -20.20 1.20 -3.19
C TYR A 51 -20.28 1.26 -1.65
N LYS A 52 -21.30 1.99 -1.14
CA LYS A 52 -21.54 2.10 0.30
C LYS A 52 -21.90 0.78 0.97
N ASP A 53 -22.58 -0.10 0.22
CA ASP A 53 -23.06 -1.39 0.69
C ASP A 53 -23.36 -2.33 -0.50
N ASP A 54 -23.70 -3.58 -0.19
CA ASP A 54 -23.93 -4.64 -1.17
C ASP A 54 -25.14 -4.43 -2.08
N SER A 55 -25.98 -3.42 -1.81
CA SER A 55 -27.06 -3.06 -2.73
C SER A 55 -26.53 -2.49 -4.05
N ARG A 56 -25.28 -1.98 -4.04
CA ARG A 56 -24.57 -1.37 -5.19
C ARG A 56 -25.37 -0.25 -5.88
N GLN A 57 -26.27 0.39 -5.13
CA GLN A 57 -27.09 1.51 -5.63
C GLN A 57 -26.39 2.86 -5.49
N VAL A 58 -25.55 3.02 -4.46
CA VAL A 58 -24.86 4.27 -4.16
C VAL A 58 -23.36 4.05 -4.26
N VAL A 59 -22.74 4.65 -5.28
CA VAL A 59 -21.30 4.78 -5.39
C VAL A 59 -20.83 5.73 -4.28
N ASP A 60 -19.91 5.26 -3.45
CA ASP A 60 -19.28 6.07 -2.41
C ASP A 60 -18.05 6.81 -2.97
N VAL A 61 -17.20 6.07 -3.68
CA VAL A 61 -15.99 6.61 -4.29
C VAL A 61 -15.62 5.86 -5.55
N VAL A 62 -14.88 6.52 -6.44
CA VAL A 62 -14.31 5.91 -7.64
C VAL A 62 -12.79 5.97 -7.54
N LEU A 63 -12.16 4.79 -7.51
CA LEU A 63 -10.71 4.64 -7.54
C LEU A 63 -10.24 4.77 -8.99
N ARG A 64 -9.33 5.73 -9.22
CA ARG A 64 -8.78 5.98 -10.57
C ARG A 64 -7.52 5.17 -10.79
N ASN A 65 -7.45 4.43 -11.89
CA ASN A 65 -6.25 3.68 -12.26
C ASN A 65 -5.68 4.09 -13.63
N LEU A 66 -4.47 3.60 -13.89
CA LEU A 66 -3.73 3.80 -15.11
C LEU A 66 -3.43 2.44 -15.76
N ARG A 67 -3.38 2.44 -17.08
CA ARG A 67 -3.15 1.26 -17.92
C ARG A 67 -1.80 1.33 -18.62
N GLN A 68 -1.12 0.18 -18.69
CA GLN A 68 0.11 0.05 -19.50
C GLN A 68 -0.16 0.50 -20.95
N GLN A 69 0.72 1.32 -21.54
CA GLN A 69 0.52 1.86 -22.90
C GLN A 69 1.62 1.47 -23.89
N ARG A 70 2.34 0.38 -23.59
CA ARG A 70 3.42 -0.15 -24.43
C ARG A 70 2.90 -1.18 -25.44
N LYS A 71 3.60 -1.31 -26.57
CA LYS A 71 3.34 -2.39 -27.51
C LYS A 71 3.71 -3.72 -26.86
N LYS A 72 2.74 -4.64 -26.81
CA LYS A 72 2.91 -5.99 -26.27
C LYS A 72 3.08 -7.01 -27.38
N ALA A 73 3.65 -8.17 -27.03
CA ALA A 73 3.61 -9.33 -27.93
C ALA A 73 2.15 -9.77 -28.15
N PRO A 74 1.81 -10.40 -29.29
CA PRO A 74 0.48 -10.93 -29.53
C PRO A 74 0.00 -11.81 -28.37
N GLY A 75 -1.25 -11.60 -27.93
CA GLY A 75 -1.85 -12.33 -26.81
C GLY A 75 -1.49 -11.81 -25.41
N GLN A 76 -0.62 -10.80 -25.28
CA GLN A 76 -0.35 -10.17 -23.99
C GLN A 76 -1.19 -8.90 -23.79
N ALA A 77 -1.91 -8.84 -22.67
CA ALA A 77 -2.67 -7.68 -22.27
C ALA A 77 -1.77 -6.51 -21.81
N ASN A 78 -2.29 -5.30 -21.98
CA ASN A 78 -1.83 -4.12 -21.27
C ASN A 78 -2.61 -4.03 -19.96
N PHE A 79 -1.92 -4.30 -18.85
CA PHE A 79 -2.57 -4.41 -17.55
C PHE A 79 -3.00 -3.05 -17.00
N CYS A 80 -4.16 -3.03 -16.38
CA CYS A 80 -4.64 -2.07 -15.39
C CYS A 80 -5.01 -2.84 -14.11
N LEU A 81 -4.96 -2.20 -12.93
CA LEU A 81 -5.40 -2.85 -11.69
C LEU A 81 -6.90 -3.14 -11.70
N SER A 82 -7.70 -2.33 -12.39
CA SER A 82 -9.14 -2.55 -12.57
C SER A 82 -9.47 -3.88 -13.27
N ASP A 83 -8.55 -4.43 -14.07
CA ASP A 83 -8.75 -5.70 -14.77
C ASP A 83 -8.95 -6.88 -13.80
N PHE A 84 -8.56 -6.72 -12.52
CA PHE A 84 -8.67 -7.73 -11.47
C PHE A 84 -9.93 -7.60 -10.62
N ILE A 85 -10.88 -6.76 -11.02
CA ILE A 85 -12.20 -6.60 -10.39
C ILE A 85 -13.26 -6.82 -11.48
N ALA A 86 -14.32 -7.57 -11.16
CA ALA A 86 -15.36 -7.90 -12.11
C ALA A 86 -16.00 -6.63 -12.71
N PRO A 87 -16.12 -6.52 -14.05
CA PRO A 87 -16.81 -5.42 -14.70
C PRO A 87 -18.28 -5.34 -14.28
N LYS A 88 -18.81 -4.12 -14.14
CA LYS A 88 -20.21 -3.89 -13.74
C LYS A 88 -21.21 -4.57 -14.68
N GLU A 89 -20.90 -4.62 -15.97
CA GLU A 89 -21.70 -5.24 -17.02
C GLU A 89 -21.82 -6.76 -16.85
N SER A 90 -20.84 -7.40 -16.18
CA SER A 90 -20.87 -8.83 -15.88
C SER A 90 -21.95 -9.20 -14.86
N LYS A 91 -22.43 -8.21 -14.07
CA LYS A 91 -23.37 -8.38 -12.96
C LYS A 91 -22.88 -9.33 -11.87
N LEU A 92 -21.58 -9.67 -11.87
CA LEU A 92 -20.98 -10.44 -10.79
C LEU A 92 -20.66 -9.51 -9.62
N PRO A 93 -21.05 -9.88 -8.39
CA PRO A 93 -20.60 -9.15 -7.21
C PRO A 93 -19.11 -9.38 -7.00
N ASP A 94 -18.35 -8.30 -6.93
CA ASP A 94 -16.93 -8.33 -6.57
C ASP A 94 -16.64 -7.29 -5.49
N TYR A 95 -15.42 -7.31 -4.95
CA TYR A 95 -15.01 -6.52 -3.80
C TYR A 95 -13.58 -6.05 -3.93
N ILE A 96 -13.28 -4.93 -3.30
CA ILE A 96 -11.92 -4.42 -3.10
C ILE A 96 -11.70 -4.15 -1.62
N GLY A 97 -10.50 -4.42 -1.13
CA GLY A 97 -10.12 -4.02 0.22
C GLY A 97 -9.20 -2.79 0.22
N ALA A 98 -9.10 -2.14 1.36
CA ALA A 98 -8.15 -1.07 1.60
C ALA A 98 -7.63 -1.14 3.03
N PHE A 99 -6.41 -0.65 3.26
CA PHE A 99 -5.82 -0.59 4.59
C PHE A 99 -4.89 0.61 4.77
N ALA A 100 -4.72 1.00 6.03
CA ALA A 100 -3.62 1.81 6.51
C ALA A 100 -3.14 1.27 7.86
N VAL A 101 -1.82 1.11 8.01
CA VAL A 101 -1.15 0.65 9.24
C VAL A 101 -0.04 1.62 9.60
N THR A 102 0.25 1.73 10.90
CA THR A 102 1.46 2.39 11.40
C THR A 102 1.99 1.61 12.59
N ALA A 103 3.31 1.63 12.75
CA ALA A 103 4.01 1.13 13.93
C ALA A 103 4.93 2.21 14.56
N GLY A 104 4.78 3.47 14.14
CA GLY A 104 5.67 4.57 14.52
C GLY A 104 5.07 5.55 15.53
N ILE A 105 3.93 5.25 16.17
CA ILE A 105 3.28 6.21 17.06
C ILE A 105 4.15 6.40 18.32
N GLY A 106 4.58 7.64 18.59
CA GLY A 106 5.38 7.99 19.76
C GLY A 106 6.90 7.93 19.56
N ILE A 107 7.35 7.65 18.33
CA ILE A 107 8.78 7.49 17.99
C ILE A 107 9.61 8.74 18.32
N GLU A 108 9.02 9.93 18.19
CA GLU A 108 9.69 11.23 18.37
C GLU A 108 10.29 11.36 19.77
N LYS A 109 9.63 10.79 20.79
CA LYS A 109 10.10 10.86 22.18
C LYS A 109 11.49 10.23 22.31
N GLN A 110 11.68 9.04 21.76
CA GLN A 110 12.95 8.32 21.90
C GLN A 110 14.00 8.81 20.90
N ILE A 111 13.59 9.23 19.70
CA ILE A 111 14.52 9.87 18.76
C ILE A 111 15.14 11.12 19.37
N LYS A 112 14.34 11.96 20.03
CA LYS A 112 14.85 13.14 20.72
C LYS A 112 15.85 12.79 21.82
N VAL A 113 15.60 11.74 22.60
CA VAL A 113 16.54 11.26 23.63
C VAL A 113 17.86 10.83 23.00
N PHE A 114 17.85 10.09 21.89
CA PHE A 114 19.09 9.70 21.20
C PHE A 114 19.83 10.90 20.61
N GLU A 115 19.11 11.84 19.97
CA GLU A 115 19.69 13.06 19.39
C GLU A 115 20.33 13.97 20.46
N GLU A 116 19.69 14.15 21.62
CA GLU A 116 20.24 14.91 22.76
C GLU A 116 21.52 14.27 23.34
N ASN A 117 21.67 12.96 23.18
CA ASN A 117 22.87 12.22 23.58
C ASN A 117 23.89 12.04 22.44
N HIS A 118 23.67 12.66 21.27
CA HIS A 118 24.48 12.49 20.06
C HIS A 118 24.63 11.01 19.61
N ASP A 119 23.58 10.22 19.83
CA ASP A 119 23.51 8.79 19.52
C ASP A 119 22.79 8.55 18.18
N ASP A 120 23.42 8.99 17.10
CA ASP A 120 22.87 8.88 15.75
C ASP A 120 22.61 7.42 15.34
N TYR A 121 23.44 6.49 15.82
CA TYR A 121 23.29 5.06 15.54
C TYR A 121 21.96 4.52 16.05
N ASN A 122 21.65 4.73 17.34
CA ASN A 122 20.40 4.22 17.90
C ASN A 122 19.18 4.98 17.37
N ALA A 123 19.32 6.26 17.03
CA ALA A 123 18.26 7.01 16.35
C ALA A 123 17.92 6.41 14.97
N ILE A 124 18.94 6.07 14.16
CA ILE A 124 18.77 5.41 12.86
C ILE A 124 18.20 4.00 13.05
N LEU A 125 18.72 3.24 14.01
CA LEU A 125 18.27 1.88 14.29
C LEU A 125 16.79 1.84 14.72
N LEU A 126 16.36 2.79 15.55
CA LEU A 126 14.95 2.91 15.96
C LEU A 126 14.04 3.24 14.77
N LYS A 127 14.45 4.19 13.91
CA LYS A 127 13.71 4.52 12.68
C LYS A 127 13.59 3.31 11.75
N ALA A 128 14.69 2.57 11.58
CA ALA A 128 14.71 1.35 10.77
C ALA A 128 13.81 0.25 11.36
N LEU A 129 13.86 0.01 12.68
CA LEU A 129 12.99 -0.96 13.34
C LEU A 129 11.52 -0.59 13.23
N ALA A 130 11.16 0.68 13.42
CA ALA A 130 9.78 1.14 13.24
C ALA A 130 9.26 0.88 11.82
N ASP A 131 10.09 1.15 10.80
CA ASP A 131 9.78 0.84 9.41
C ASP A 131 9.60 -0.67 9.16
N ARG A 132 10.51 -1.51 9.68
CA ARG A 132 10.35 -2.98 9.62
C ARG A 132 9.08 -3.46 10.32
N LEU A 133 8.69 -2.86 11.44
CA LEU A 133 7.45 -3.17 12.15
C LEU A 133 6.22 -2.75 11.37
N ALA A 134 6.24 -1.61 10.66
CA ALA A 134 5.13 -1.17 9.82
C ALA A 134 4.90 -2.14 8.65
N GLU A 135 5.96 -2.59 7.98
CA GLU A 135 5.89 -3.59 6.91
C GLU A 135 5.44 -4.96 7.43
N ALA A 136 5.97 -5.41 8.57
CA ALA A 136 5.52 -6.63 9.23
C ALA A 136 4.03 -6.57 9.59
N PHE A 137 3.54 -5.39 10.02
CA PHE A 137 2.12 -5.19 10.31
C PHE A 137 1.27 -5.22 9.05
N ALA A 138 1.73 -4.63 7.94
CA ALA A 138 1.06 -4.72 6.65
C ALA A 138 0.95 -6.19 6.18
N GLU A 139 2.03 -6.97 6.30
CA GLU A 139 2.03 -8.40 5.96
C GLU A 139 1.08 -9.20 6.85
N ARG A 140 1.14 -9.01 8.17
CA ARG A 140 0.28 -9.71 9.13
C ARG A 140 -1.19 -9.35 8.93
N LEU A 141 -1.50 -8.08 8.70
CA LEU A 141 -2.87 -7.64 8.43
C LEU A 141 -3.37 -8.24 7.12
N HIS A 142 -2.57 -8.20 6.06
CA HIS A 142 -2.93 -8.81 4.78
C HIS A 142 -3.20 -10.30 4.94
N GLN A 143 -2.33 -11.04 5.64
CA GLN A 143 -2.57 -12.46 5.96
C GLN A 143 -3.94 -12.65 6.62
N ARG A 144 -4.24 -11.91 7.70
CA ARG A 144 -5.55 -11.98 8.37
C ARG A 144 -6.71 -11.60 7.46
N VAL A 145 -6.54 -10.65 6.54
CA VAL A 145 -7.56 -10.35 5.53
C VAL A 145 -7.83 -11.58 4.65
N ARG A 146 -6.80 -12.28 4.19
CA ARG A 146 -6.98 -13.49 3.35
C ARG A 146 -7.64 -14.64 4.10
N ILE A 147 -7.29 -14.84 5.38
CA ILE A 147 -7.70 -16.02 6.15
C ILE A 147 -8.93 -15.82 7.05
N GLU A 148 -9.14 -14.62 7.58
CA GLU A 148 -10.15 -14.32 8.61
C GLU A 148 -11.22 -13.34 8.11
N PHE A 149 -10.84 -12.20 7.52
CA PHE A 149 -11.79 -11.10 7.26
C PHE A 149 -12.46 -11.18 5.89
N TRP A 150 -11.68 -11.33 4.82
CA TRP A 150 -12.19 -11.64 3.48
C TRP A 150 -12.32 -13.15 3.28
N ALA A 151 -11.47 -13.93 3.95
CA ALA A 151 -11.60 -15.38 4.10
C ALA A 151 -11.69 -16.15 2.77
N TYR A 152 -11.04 -15.67 1.71
CA TYR A 152 -10.93 -16.41 0.44
C TYR A 152 -9.84 -17.48 0.46
N ALA A 153 -9.01 -17.53 1.50
CA ALA A 153 -7.98 -18.54 1.71
C ALA A 153 -7.93 -19.02 3.18
N PRO A 154 -9.04 -19.50 3.77
CA PRO A 154 -9.13 -19.77 5.22
C PRO A 154 -8.19 -20.89 5.70
N ASN A 155 -7.72 -21.75 4.80
CA ASN A 155 -6.82 -22.87 5.09
C ASN A 155 -5.35 -22.56 4.76
N GLU A 156 -5.00 -21.30 4.45
CA GLU A 156 -3.62 -20.90 4.15
C GLU A 156 -2.70 -21.14 5.36
N GLN A 157 -1.60 -21.86 5.14
CA GLN A 157 -0.55 -22.09 6.12
C GLN A 157 0.80 -21.81 5.46
N LEU A 158 1.26 -20.56 5.57
CA LEU A 158 2.54 -20.11 5.01
C LEU A 158 3.48 -19.73 6.14
N ASP A 159 4.75 -20.12 5.99
CA ASP A 159 5.83 -19.59 6.81
C ASP A 159 6.23 -18.18 6.34
N ASN A 160 7.12 -17.54 7.09
CA ASN A 160 7.55 -16.18 6.81
C ASN A 160 8.27 -16.07 5.44
N GLU A 161 9.04 -17.07 5.05
CA GLU A 161 9.75 -17.08 3.76
C GLU A 161 8.77 -17.18 2.58
N ALA A 162 7.73 -18.00 2.71
CA ALA A 162 6.67 -18.10 1.72
C ALA A 162 5.84 -16.80 1.63
N LEU A 163 5.60 -16.11 2.76
CA LEU A 163 4.97 -14.78 2.77
C LEU A 163 5.84 -13.75 2.03
N ILE A 164 7.15 -13.69 2.33
CA ILE A 164 8.10 -12.78 1.64
C ILE A 164 8.14 -13.06 0.13
N ARG A 165 8.04 -14.32 -0.27
CA ARG A 165 7.98 -14.76 -1.68
C ARG A 165 6.59 -14.62 -2.32
N GLU A 166 5.65 -14.01 -1.61
CA GLU A 166 4.27 -13.77 -2.06
C GLU A 166 3.57 -15.05 -2.52
N LYS A 167 3.79 -16.18 -1.84
CA LYS A 167 3.21 -17.50 -2.17
C LYS A 167 1.74 -17.65 -1.75
N TYR A 168 1.00 -16.55 -1.72
CA TYR A 168 -0.42 -16.49 -1.43
C TYR A 168 -1.21 -16.00 -2.65
N ARG A 169 -2.53 -16.19 -2.61
CA ARG A 169 -3.45 -15.61 -3.60
C ARG A 169 -3.69 -14.13 -3.28
N GLY A 170 -3.75 -13.29 -4.31
CA GLY A 170 -4.08 -11.86 -4.19
C GLY A 170 -2.86 -10.96 -4.01
N ILE A 171 -3.08 -9.65 -4.10
CA ILE A 171 -2.03 -8.62 -3.97
C ILE A 171 -2.50 -7.46 -3.09
N ARG A 172 -1.53 -6.68 -2.60
CA ARG A 172 -1.76 -5.49 -1.77
C ARG A 172 -1.11 -4.20 -2.32
N PRO A 173 -1.47 -3.70 -3.52
CA PRO A 173 -0.78 -2.59 -4.16
C PRO A 173 -0.95 -1.29 -3.38
N ALA A 174 0.16 -0.58 -3.20
CA ALA A 174 0.23 0.68 -2.47
C ALA A 174 0.45 1.84 -3.45
N PRO A 175 -0.36 2.92 -3.40
CA PRO A 175 -0.15 4.08 -4.26
C PRO A 175 1.28 4.63 -4.17
N GLY A 176 1.90 4.94 -5.31
CA GLY A 176 3.31 5.31 -5.45
C GLY A 176 4.22 4.16 -5.89
N TYR A 177 3.77 2.91 -5.80
CA TYR A 177 4.49 1.76 -6.35
C TYR A 177 4.26 1.63 -7.87
N PRO A 178 5.11 0.90 -8.60
CA PRO A 178 5.06 0.83 -10.06
C PRO A 178 3.72 0.41 -10.69
N ALA A 179 2.87 -0.35 -9.98
CA ALA A 179 1.55 -0.77 -10.47
C ALA A 179 0.46 0.31 -10.34
N CYS A 180 0.66 1.27 -9.43
CA CYS A 180 -0.25 2.39 -9.16
C CYS A 180 0.58 3.61 -8.72
N PRO A 181 1.37 4.20 -9.63
CA PRO A 181 2.39 5.20 -9.27
C PRO A 181 1.82 6.54 -8.82
N GLU A 182 0.51 6.77 -8.98
CA GLU A 182 -0.12 8.03 -8.64
C GLU A 182 -0.34 8.14 -7.11
N HIS A 183 0.25 9.17 -6.51
CA HIS A 183 0.29 9.31 -5.05
C HIS A 183 -1.01 9.87 -4.45
N THR A 184 -1.79 10.67 -5.20
CA THR A 184 -3.01 11.31 -4.70
C THR A 184 -4.14 10.34 -4.42
N GLU A 185 -4.10 9.12 -4.96
CA GLU A 185 -5.03 8.04 -4.56
C GLU A 185 -4.96 7.71 -3.07
N LYS A 186 -3.86 8.04 -2.36
CA LYS A 186 -3.84 7.96 -0.88
C LYS A 186 -4.88 8.88 -0.24
N LYS A 187 -5.16 10.06 -0.81
CA LYS A 187 -6.19 10.96 -0.28
C LYS A 187 -7.57 10.30 -0.33
N THR A 188 -7.83 9.55 -1.41
CA THR A 188 -9.07 8.78 -1.59
C THR A 188 -9.17 7.67 -0.55
N LEU A 189 -8.12 6.86 -0.38
CA LEU A 189 -8.04 5.84 0.67
C LEU A 189 -8.23 6.42 2.07
N PHE A 190 -7.56 7.54 2.37
CA PHE A 190 -7.57 8.17 3.69
C PHE A 190 -8.95 8.70 4.06
N ALA A 191 -9.65 9.32 3.10
CA ALA A 191 -11.02 9.77 3.28
C ALA A 191 -11.97 8.57 3.50
N MET A 192 -11.88 7.55 2.65
CA MET A 192 -12.75 6.37 2.70
C MET A 192 -12.63 5.59 4.02
N LEU A 193 -11.41 5.42 4.54
CA LEU A 193 -11.18 4.71 5.81
C LEU A 193 -11.20 5.61 7.05
N GLU A 194 -11.41 6.93 6.89
CA GLU A 194 -11.25 7.92 7.96
C GLU A 194 -9.90 7.79 8.71
N VAL A 195 -8.80 7.58 7.98
CA VAL A 195 -7.51 7.13 8.54
C VAL A 195 -6.99 8.07 9.64
N GLU A 196 -6.98 9.38 9.39
CA GLU A 196 -6.48 10.37 10.34
C GLU A 196 -7.29 10.35 11.64
N LYS A 197 -8.61 10.28 11.53
CA LYS A 197 -9.52 10.26 12.68
C LYS A 197 -9.42 8.97 13.49
N ARG A 198 -9.30 7.81 12.82
CA ARG A 198 -9.33 6.50 13.49
C ARG A 198 -7.99 6.07 14.04
N ILE A 199 -6.90 6.31 13.31
CA ILE A 199 -5.57 5.81 13.67
C ILE A 199 -4.48 6.87 13.71
N GLY A 200 -4.78 8.13 13.35
CA GLY A 200 -3.88 9.26 13.54
C GLY A 200 -2.79 9.43 12.48
N ILE A 201 -2.79 8.62 11.41
CA ILE A 201 -1.85 8.81 10.30
C ILE A 201 -2.31 10.01 9.47
N LYS A 202 -1.39 10.90 9.14
CA LYS A 202 -1.62 12.11 8.34
C LYS A 202 -0.94 12.01 6.98
N LEU A 203 -1.47 12.73 5.99
CA LEU A 203 -0.81 12.96 4.71
C LEU A 203 -0.20 14.36 4.67
N THR A 204 1.04 14.45 4.20
CA THR A 204 1.63 15.73 3.80
C THR A 204 1.03 16.22 2.47
N GLU A 205 1.36 17.44 2.06
CA GLU A 205 0.99 17.98 0.74
C GLU A 205 1.47 17.11 -0.42
N SER A 206 2.64 16.46 -0.26
CA SER A 206 3.23 15.50 -1.21
C SER A 206 2.65 14.08 -1.09
N CYS A 207 1.62 13.86 -0.28
CA CYS A 207 1.03 12.56 0.03
C CYS A 207 2.02 11.56 0.66
N ALA A 208 3.05 12.05 1.36
CA ALA A 208 3.83 11.21 2.27
C ALA A 208 3.03 10.98 3.55
N MET A 209 3.18 9.81 4.17
CA MET A 209 2.48 9.47 5.40
C MET A 209 3.30 9.83 6.64
N TYR A 210 2.61 10.29 7.69
CA TYR A 210 3.20 10.53 9.00
C TYR A 210 2.36 9.84 10.09
N PRO A 211 2.94 9.00 10.97
CA PRO A 211 4.37 8.67 11.10
C PRO A 211 4.97 8.03 9.84
N ALA A 212 6.27 8.23 9.60
CA ALA A 212 6.93 7.72 8.39
C ALA A 212 6.87 6.19 8.29
N ALA A 213 6.94 5.50 9.44
CA ALA A 213 6.71 4.07 9.57
C ALA A 213 5.21 3.74 9.44
N SER A 214 4.68 3.93 8.24
CA SER A 214 3.28 3.66 7.88
C SER A 214 3.18 3.06 6.49
N VAL A 215 2.21 2.19 6.28
CA VAL A 215 1.91 1.56 4.99
C VAL A 215 0.42 1.68 4.72
N SER A 216 0.03 2.04 3.50
CA SER A 216 -1.37 2.06 3.07
C SER A 216 -1.50 1.55 1.66
N GLY A 217 -2.57 0.84 1.37
CA GLY A 217 -2.82 0.33 0.03
C GLY A 217 -4.16 -0.35 -0.11
N TRP A 218 -4.33 -1.00 -1.25
CA TRP A 218 -5.52 -1.74 -1.64
C TRP A 218 -5.31 -3.23 -1.43
N TYR A 219 -6.39 -4.01 -1.45
CA TYR A 219 -6.36 -5.48 -1.50
C TYR A 219 -7.16 -5.96 -2.70
N PHE A 220 -6.56 -6.85 -3.48
CA PHE A 220 -7.22 -7.54 -4.60
C PHE A 220 -7.17 -9.05 -4.35
N ALA A 221 -8.33 -9.72 -4.50
CA ALA A 221 -8.47 -11.14 -4.24
C ALA A 221 -8.41 -12.02 -5.50
N HIS A 222 -8.38 -11.43 -6.70
CA HIS A 222 -8.38 -12.20 -7.94
C HIS A 222 -7.11 -13.08 -8.02
N PRO A 223 -7.23 -14.40 -8.36
CA PRO A 223 -6.08 -15.31 -8.34
C PRO A 223 -4.98 -14.98 -9.35
N GLU A 224 -5.33 -14.27 -10.42
CA GLU A 224 -4.35 -13.82 -11.43
C GLU A 224 -3.85 -12.39 -11.20
N SER A 225 -4.31 -11.73 -10.13
CA SER A 225 -3.80 -10.41 -9.77
C SER A 225 -2.31 -10.49 -9.46
N LYS A 226 -1.56 -9.50 -9.95
CA LYS A 226 -0.10 -9.48 -9.86
C LYS A 226 0.42 -8.05 -9.90
N TYR A 227 1.58 -7.84 -9.30
CA TYR A 227 2.33 -6.62 -9.49
C TYR A 227 2.87 -6.52 -10.92
N PHE A 228 2.75 -5.34 -11.51
CA PHE A 228 3.34 -5.00 -12.80
C PHE A 228 3.86 -3.57 -12.75
N GLY A 229 4.90 -3.26 -13.53
CA GLY A 229 5.28 -1.87 -13.78
C GLY A 229 4.36 -1.26 -14.83
N LEU A 230 3.72 -0.12 -14.53
CA LEU A 230 2.94 0.64 -15.49
C LEU A 230 3.78 0.99 -16.74
N GLY A 231 5.05 1.34 -16.51
CA GLY A 231 5.92 1.88 -17.55
C GLY A 231 5.45 3.28 -17.92
N ASN A 232 5.66 3.65 -19.18
CA ASN A 232 5.34 5.00 -19.63
C ASN A 232 3.89 5.10 -20.14
N ILE A 233 3.21 6.18 -19.76
CA ILE A 233 1.92 6.63 -20.29
C ILE A 233 2.15 7.78 -21.27
N LYS A 234 1.24 7.94 -22.22
CA LYS A 234 1.26 9.03 -23.19
C LYS A 234 0.26 10.12 -22.81
N ARG A 235 0.31 11.22 -23.56
CA ARG A 235 -0.51 12.42 -23.36
C ARG A 235 -2.02 12.16 -23.37
N ASP A 236 -2.51 11.26 -24.22
CA ASP A 236 -3.93 10.89 -24.29
C ASP A 236 -4.44 10.32 -22.95
N GLN A 237 -3.69 9.40 -22.35
CA GLN A 237 -4.04 8.83 -21.04
C GLN A 237 -3.90 9.84 -19.91
N LEU A 238 -2.92 10.75 -19.99
CA LEU A 238 -2.78 11.86 -19.04
C LEU A 238 -4.02 12.78 -19.07
N GLU A 239 -4.46 13.17 -20.26
CA GLU A 239 -5.63 14.05 -20.47
C GLU A 239 -6.92 13.38 -19.96
N ASP A 240 -7.09 12.09 -20.27
CA ASP A 240 -8.21 11.29 -19.79
C ASP A 240 -8.19 11.12 -18.26
N TYR A 241 -7.05 10.77 -17.67
CA TYR A 241 -6.89 10.66 -16.22
C TYR A 241 -7.19 11.99 -15.52
N ALA A 242 -6.64 13.10 -16.01
CA ALA A 242 -6.88 14.43 -15.46
C ALA A 242 -8.37 14.77 -15.45
N LYS A 243 -9.08 14.47 -16.55
CA LYS A 243 -10.52 14.65 -16.66
C LYS A 243 -11.28 13.76 -15.66
N ARG A 244 -10.98 12.47 -15.58
CA ARG A 244 -11.64 11.52 -14.65
C ARG A 244 -11.42 11.87 -13.19
N LYS A 245 -10.24 12.41 -12.86
CA LYS A 245 -9.89 12.87 -11.51
C LYS A 245 -10.46 14.25 -11.18
N GLY A 246 -10.94 15.01 -12.18
CA GLY A 246 -11.35 16.40 -12.00
C GLY A 246 -10.18 17.33 -11.67
N MET A 247 -8.98 16.98 -12.15
CA MET A 247 -7.72 17.65 -11.85
C MET A 247 -7.25 18.47 -13.06
N PRO A 248 -6.70 19.69 -12.87
CA PRO A 248 -6.06 20.41 -13.96
C PRO A 248 -4.93 19.57 -14.59
N ILE A 249 -4.81 19.60 -15.91
CA ILE A 249 -3.81 18.78 -16.63
C ILE A 249 -2.38 19.01 -16.14
N GLU A 250 -2.01 20.25 -15.81
CA GLU A 250 -0.68 20.58 -15.27
C GLU A 250 -0.42 19.95 -13.90
N GLU A 251 -1.46 19.85 -13.06
CA GLU A 251 -1.35 19.16 -11.78
C GLU A 251 -1.22 17.64 -11.99
N ALA A 252 -2.02 17.06 -12.89
CA ALA A 252 -1.89 15.64 -13.24
C ALA A 252 -0.51 15.33 -13.84
N LYS A 253 0.02 16.22 -14.70
CA LYS A 253 1.38 16.11 -15.27
C LYS A 253 2.44 16.09 -14.17
N ARG A 254 2.30 16.95 -13.15
CA ARG A 254 3.21 16.98 -12.00
C ARG A 254 3.22 15.66 -11.23
N TRP A 255 2.04 15.11 -10.94
CA TRP A 255 1.93 13.86 -10.18
C TRP A 255 2.38 12.62 -10.97
N LEU A 256 2.21 12.63 -12.29
CA LEU A 256 2.55 11.52 -13.18
C LEU A 256 3.86 11.72 -13.94
N GLN A 257 4.67 12.72 -13.57
CA GLN A 257 5.89 13.08 -14.30
C GLN A 257 6.87 11.91 -14.44
N SER A 258 6.97 11.05 -13.43
CA SER A 258 7.89 9.90 -13.41
C SER A 258 7.54 8.79 -14.42
N VAL A 259 6.31 8.80 -14.93
CA VAL A 259 5.79 7.78 -15.87
C VAL A 259 5.29 8.39 -17.17
N LEU A 260 5.35 9.70 -17.36
CA LEU A 260 4.91 10.36 -18.57
C LEU A 260 6.02 10.37 -19.63
N VAL A 261 5.68 9.98 -20.86
CA VAL A 261 6.49 10.29 -22.05
C VAL A 261 5.77 11.30 -22.94
N GLU A 262 6.53 12.29 -23.40
CA GLU A 262 6.07 13.28 -24.38
C GLU A 262 6.02 12.69 -25.79
#